data_AF-A0A354S9L7-F1
#
_entry.id   AF-A0A354S9L7-F1
#
_cell.length_a   1.000
_cell.length_b   1.000
_cell.length_c   1.000
_cell.angle_alpha   90.00
_cell.angle_beta   90.00
_cell.angle_gamma   90.00
#
_symmetry.space_group_name_H-M   'P 1'
#
loop_
_entity.id
_entity.type
_entity.pdbx_description
1 polymer ?
#
loop_
_entity_poly.entity_id
_entity_poly.type
_entity_poly.pdbx_seq_one_letter_code
_entity_poly.pdbx_strand_id
1 'polypeptide(L)'
;FWDGDPAALATLHEALRITTLCMAPFTPFITERVWQDLMANGDAADSVHLQAWPTPEPVLVDDKLTRDMALVRRIVELGRAARASSGVRTRQPLRRALVSATGWSELSAEMIEQVCEELNIISTDALGSDEAGFVDISMKANFRALGARFGKQTPLVANAIAAADAAAIQASLRATGIASVDAGELGPVEITADEVIVTETPREGWAVASEAGESIALDLVITDELRRAGLAREVVRAIQEARKNAGFEISDRISIWWTSVDADAQLMWQTHSAEIAAEVLATEVRQSVGGEFEVLVPELELRLAITRN
;
A
#
# COMPACT_ATOMS: atom_id res chain seq x y z
N PHE A 1 15.35 3.97 10.21
CA PHE A 1 14.97 3.30 11.48
C PHE A 1 15.76 3.78 12.72
N TRP A 2 16.99 4.30 12.60
CA TRP A 2 17.76 4.80 13.77
C TRP A 2 17.46 6.27 14.15
N ASP A 3 16.74 7.01 13.30
CA ASP A 3 16.29 8.38 13.55
C ASP A 3 14.75 8.38 13.52
N GLY A 4 14.14 7.73 14.51
CA GLY A 4 12.69 7.61 14.59
C GLY A 4 12.06 8.91 15.10
N ASP A 5 10.98 9.35 14.47
CA ASP A 5 10.19 10.49 14.94
C ASP A 5 9.77 10.26 16.41
N PRO A 6 10.16 11.15 17.35
CA PRO A 6 9.78 11.05 18.76
C PRO A 6 8.27 10.89 18.99
N ALA A 7 7.43 11.52 18.15
CA ALA A 7 5.98 11.40 18.27
C ALA A 7 5.49 10.00 17.88
N ALA A 8 6.02 9.45 16.79
CA ALA A 8 5.74 8.08 16.38
C ALA A 8 6.20 7.05 17.41
N LEU A 9 7.41 7.22 17.96
CA LEU A 9 7.95 6.36 19.01
C LEU A 9 7.14 6.44 20.32
N ALA A 10 6.70 7.64 20.72
CA ALA A 10 5.84 7.80 21.89
C ALA A 10 4.48 7.13 21.69
N THR A 11 3.89 7.25 20.51
CA THR A 11 2.62 6.60 20.16
C THR A 11 2.76 5.07 20.17
N LEU A 12 3.84 4.54 19.59
CA LEU A 12 4.14 3.11 19.60
C LEU A 12 4.37 2.59 21.03
N HIS A 13 5.14 3.32 21.83
CA HIS A 13 5.38 2.99 23.23
C HIS A 13 4.05 2.90 23.99
N GLU A 14 3.17 3.88 23.85
CA GLU A 14 1.87 3.88 24.53
C GLU A 14 0.98 2.73 24.05
N ALA A 15 0.91 2.48 22.74
CA ALA A 15 0.16 1.36 22.18
C ALA A 15 0.66 0.01 22.69
N LEU A 16 1.98 -0.19 22.75
CA LEU A 16 2.61 -1.38 23.31
C LEU A 16 2.34 -1.51 24.81
N ARG A 17 2.41 -0.42 25.56
CA ARG A 17 2.12 -0.39 27.00
C ARG A 17 0.69 -0.86 27.29
N ILE A 18 -0.29 -0.24 26.65
CA ILE A 18 -1.72 -0.58 26.81
C ILE A 18 -1.97 -2.02 26.38
N THR A 19 -1.43 -2.44 25.23
CA THR A 19 -1.58 -3.82 24.74
C THR A 19 -0.97 -4.83 25.72
N THR A 20 0.21 -4.54 26.27
CA THR A 20 0.89 -5.41 27.24
C THR A 20 0.08 -5.57 28.52
N LEU A 21 -0.50 -4.48 29.03
CA LEU A 21 -1.39 -4.51 30.20
C LEU A 21 -2.66 -5.33 29.93
N CYS A 22 -3.32 -5.12 28.78
CA CYS A 22 -4.51 -5.86 28.38
C CYS A 22 -4.24 -7.36 28.21
N MET A 23 -3.06 -7.70 27.70
CA MET A 23 -2.64 -9.08 27.44
C MET A 23 -2.12 -9.80 28.69
N ALA A 24 -1.75 -9.10 29.76
CA ALA A 24 -1.11 -9.67 30.95
C ALA A 24 -1.87 -10.86 31.56
N PRO A 25 -3.22 -10.85 31.68
CA PRO A 25 -3.97 -12.00 32.19
C PRO A 25 -3.95 -13.24 31.27
N PHE A 26 -3.63 -13.07 29.98
CA PHE A 26 -3.69 -14.13 28.97
C PHE A 26 -2.31 -14.69 28.62
N THR A 27 -1.28 -13.84 28.59
CA THR A 27 0.10 -14.20 28.19
C THR A 27 1.13 -13.70 29.21
N PRO A 28 1.07 -14.17 30.47
CA PRO A 28 1.75 -13.51 31.60
C PRO A 28 3.27 -13.46 31.51
N PHE A 29 3.92 -14.48 30.95
CA PHE A 29 5.38 -14.51 30.83
C PHE A 29 5.90 -13.61 29.72
N ILE A 30 5.18 -13.57 28.59
CA ILE A 30 5.56 -12.73 27.44
C ILE A 30 5.37 -11.25 27.81
N THR A 31 4.23 -10.93 28.42
CA THR A 31 3.91 -9.55 28.83
C THR A 31 4.83 -9.06 29.93
N GLU A 32 5.20 -9.90 30.90
CA GLU A 32 6.22 -9.56 31.89
C GLU A 32 7.56 -9.27 31.22
N ARG A 33 8.00 -10.13 30.28
CA ARG A 33 9.27 -9.91 29.57
C ARG A 33 9.27 -8.60 28.78
N VAL A 34 8.20 -8.32 28.03
CA VAL A 34 8.05 -7.08 27.26
C VAL A 34 8.03 -5.85 28.18
N TRP A 35 7.34 -5.94 29.31
CA TRP A 35 7.30 -4.87 30.30
C TRP A 35 8.68 -4.56 30.86
N GLN A 36 9.45 -5.59 31.26
CA GLN A 36 10.80 -5.43 31.77
C GLN A 36 11.78 -4.89 30.70
N ASP A 37 11.58 -5.24 29.43
CA ASP A 37 12.46 -4.77 28.35
C ASP A 37 12.15 -3.33 27.89
N LEU A 38 10.88 -2.90 27.93
CA LEU A 38 10.44 -1.65 27.29
C LEU A 38 9.95 -0.57 28.25
N MET A 39 9.38 -0.94 29.39
CA MET A 39 8.70 -0.03 30.33
C MET A 39 9.52 0.18 31.61
N ALA A 40 10.32 -0.81 31.98
CA ALA A 40 11.10 -0.78 33.19
C ALA A 40 12.28 0.20 33.09
N ASN A 41 12.28 1.24 33.92
CA ASN A 41 13.40 2.15 34.08
C ASN A 41 14.32 1.67 35.22
N GLY A 42 15.08 0.59 34.97
CA GLY A 42 16.06 0.02 35.91
C GLY A 42 15.52 -1.09 36.83
N ASP A 43 16.32 -1.49 37.82
CA ASP A 43 16.11 -2.69 38.68
C ASP A 43 14.86 -2.63 39.61
N ALA A 44 14.04 -1.58 39.53
CA ALA A 44 12.94 -1.30 40.46
C ALA A 44 11.58 -1.14 39.79
N ALA A 45 11.42 -1.50 38.52
CA ALA A 45 10.11 -1.46 37.88
C ALA A 45 9.23 -2.61 38.35
N ASP A 46 8.09 -2.28 38.97
CA ASP A 46 7.09 -3.26 39.38
C ASP A 46 6.62 -4.09 38.17
N SER A 47 6.42 -5.39 38.40
CA SER A 47 5.89 -6.34 37.42
C SER A 47 4.61 -5.82 36.74
N VAL A 48 4.38 -6.18 35.47
CA VAL A 48 3.14 -5.83 34.75
C VAL A 48 1.90 -6.33 35.52
N HIS A 49 2.04 -7.45 36.23
CA HIS A 49 0.98 -8.08 37.02
C HIS A 49 0.60 -7.30 38.28
N LEU A 50 1.37 -6.28 38.64
CA LEU A 50 1.10 -5.37 39.75
C LEU A 50 0.53 -4.03 39.28
N GLN A 51 0.45 -3.81 37.97
CA GLN A 51 -0.04 -2.56 37.40
C GLN A 51 -1.56 -2.48 37.42
N ALA A 52 -2.07 -1.24 37.45
CA ALA A 52 -3.49 -0.99 37.31
C ALA A 52 -3.98 -1.38 35.89
N TRP A 53 -5.21 -1.87 35.82
CA TRP A 53 -5.86 -2.12 34.53
C TRP A 53 -6.05 -0.80 33.76
N PRO A 54 -5.73 -0.77 32.45
CA PRO A 54 -5.85 0.44 31.65
C PRO A 54 -7.30 0.90 31.57
N THR A 55 -7.52 2.19 31.78
CA THR A 55 -8.86 2.82 31.72
C THR A 55 -8.94 3.69 30.47
N PRO A 56 -10.02 3.58 29.65
CA PRO A 56 -10.17 4.41 28.47
C PRO A 56 -10.25 5.90 28.82
N GLU A 57 -9.60 6.74 28.01
CA GLU A 57 -9.69 8.20 28.09
C GLU A 57 -10.50 8.73 26.90
N PRO A 58 -11.79 9.08 27.09
CA PRO A 58 -12.68 9.46 25.98
C PRO A 58 -12.20 10.67 25.18
N VAL A 59 -11.40 11.55 25.79
CA VAL A 59 -10.84 12.75 25.12
C VAL A 59 -9.81 12.41 24.04
N LEU A 60 -9.20 11.21 24.11
CA LEU A 60 -8.23 10.74 23.12
C LEU A 60 -8.89 10.03 21.93
N VAL A 61 -10.21 9.82 21.98
CA VAL A 61 -10.95 9.18 20.90
C VAL A 61 -11.26 10.21 19.81
N ASP A 62 -10.67 10.01 18.64
CA ASP A 62 -10.94 10.82 17.44
C ASP A 62 -11.66 9.96 16.38
N ASP A 63 -12.97 10.15 16.29
CA ASP A 63 -13.83 9.44 15.33
C ASP A 63 -13.58 9.86 13.88
N LYS A 64 -13.06 11.07 13.63
CA LYS A 64 -12.70 11.50 12.28
C LYS A 64 -11.43 10.77 11.86
N LEU A 65 -10.37 10.84 12.67
CA LEU A 65 -9.11 10.14 12.42
C LEU A 65 -9.32 8.64 12.21
N THR A 66 -10.17 8.01 13.02
CA THR A 66 -10.50 6.59 12.90
C THR A 66 -11.13 6.27 11.54
N ARG A 67 -12.08 7.09 11.08
CA ARG A 67 -12.73 6.91 9.77
C ARG A 67 -11.75 7.14 8.61
N ASP A 68 -10.93 8.18 8.72
CA ASP A 68 -9.93 8.53 7.70
C ASP A 68 -8.88 7.42 7.56
N MET A 69 -8.35 6.91 8.69
CA MET A 69 -7.39 5.80 8.67
C MET A 69 -8.01 4.49 8.17
N ALA A 70 -9.30 4.26 8.43
CA ALA A 70 -10.00 3.13 7.85
C ALA A 70 -10.10 3.24 6.32
N LEU A 71 -10.31 4.45 5.78
CA LEU A 71 -10.28 4.70 4.34
C LEU A 71 -8.88 4.48 3.76
N VAL A 72 -7.84 5.07 4.36
CA VAL A 72 -6.43 4.87 3.97
C VAL A 72 -6.10 3.38 3.83
N ARG A 73 -6.45 2.58 4.84
CA ARG A 73 -6.20 1.13 4.84
C ARG A 73 -6.90 0.41 3.69
N ARG A 74 -8.19 0.71 3.43
CA ARG A 74 -8.92 0.09 2.32
C ARG A 74 -8.32 0.45 0.96
N ILE A 75 -7.91 1.71 0.76
CA ILE A 75 -7.25 2.14 -0.48
C ILE A 75 -5.89 1.46 -0.66
N VAL A 76 -5.10 1.31 0.41
CA VAL A 76 -3.83 0.56 0.37
C VAL A 76 -4.08 -0.91 0.04
N GLU A 77 -5.08 -1.54 0.65
CA GLU A 77 -5.45 -2.94 0.37
C GLU A 77 -5.85 -3.13 -1.11
N LEU A 78 -6.68 -2.23 -1.65
CA LEU A 78 -7.03 -2.21 -3.07
C LEU A 78 -5.81 -1.99 -3.97
N GLY A 79 -4.92 -1.05 -3.63
CA GLY A 79 -3.73 -0.76 -4.42
C GLY A 79 -2.76 -1.95 -4.44
N ARG A 80 -2.61 -2.64 -3.30
CA ARG A 80 -1.83 -3.88 -3.22
C ARG A 80 -2.45 -4.99 -4.07
N ALA A 81 -3.77 -5.11 -4.08
CA ALA A 81 -4.47 -6.07 -4.94
C ALA A 81 -4.28 -5.76 -6.43
N ALA A 82 -4.44 -4.51 -6.86
CA ALA A 82 -4.20 -4.06 -8.24
C ALA A 82 -2.75 -4.32 -8.68
N ARG A 83 -1.78 -4.07 -7.80
CA ARG A 83 -0.36 -4.34 -8.10
C ARG A 83 -0.08 -5.83 -8.18
N ALA A 84 -0.66 -6.64 -7.30
CA ALA A 84 -0.47 -8.08 -7.32
C ALA A 84 -1.04 -8.71 -8.60
N SER A 85 -2.19 -8.24 -9.09
CA SER A 85 -2.80 -8.74 -10.33
C SER A 85 -2.03 -8.33 -11.59
N SER A 86 -1.31 -7.20 -11.57
CA SER A 86 -0.47 -6.77 -12.70
C SER A 86 0.89 -7.45 -12.79
N GLY A 87 1.34 -8.08 -11.69
CA GLY A 87 2.64 -8.75 -11.61
C GLY A 87 3.83 -7.80 -11.40
N VAL A 88 3.60 -6.48 -11.27
CA VAL A 88 4.68 -5.52 -10.97
C VAL A 88 5.17 -5.70 -9.54
N ARG A 89 6.48 -5.90 -9.36
CA ARG A 89 7.11 -6.08 -8.04
C ARG A 89 6.86 -4.84 -7.16
N THR A 90 6.57 -5.03 -5.87
CA THR A 90 6.37 -3.93 -4.90
C THR A 90 7.55 -2.97 -4.80
N ARG A 91 8.76 -3.43 -5.05
CA ARG A 91 9.99 -2.60 -5.02
C ARG A 91 10.14 -1.67 -6.22
N GLN A 92 9.45 -1.95 -7.33
CA GLN A 92 9.41 -1.05 -8.49
C GLN A 92 8.52 0.15 -8.16
N PRO A 93 9.04 1.38 -8.04
CA PRO A 93 8.19 2.56 -7.90
C PRO A 93 7.31 2.71 -9.14
N LEU A 94 6.07 3.15 -8.91
CA LEU A 94 5.18 3.57 -9.98
C LEU A 94 5.02 5.09 -9.96
N ARG A 95 4.64 5.64 -11.10
CA ARG A 95 4.47 7.09 -11.25
C ARG A 95 3.34 7.60 -10.37
N ARG A 96 2.17 7.00 -10.47
CA ARG A 96 0.99 7.50 -9.78
C ARG A 96 -0.10 6.47 -9.63
N ALA A 97 -1.07 6.80 -8.79
CA ALA A 97 -2.36 6.15 -8.76
C ALA A 97 -3.51 7.16 -8.91
N LEU A 98 -4.63 6.71 -9.44
CA LEU A 98 -5.89 7.45 -9.41
C LEU A 98 -6.80 6.80 -8.39
N VAL A 99 -7.43 7.57 -7.51
CA VAL A 99 -8.27 7.06 -6.41
C VAL A 99 -9.68 7.61 -6.52
N SER A 100 -10.67 6.72 -6.50
CA SER A 100 -12.09 7.06 -6.39
C SER A 100 -12.63 6.48 -5.10
N ALA A 101 -12.84 7.32 -4.09
CA ALA A 101 -13.50 6.92 -2.85
C ALA A 101 -14.14 8.11 -2.16
N THR A 102 -15.27 7.86 -1.50
CA THR A 102 -15.96 8.88 -0.69
C THR A 102 -15.06 9.31 0.47
N GLY A 103 -14.86 10.61 0.65
CA GLY A 103 -13.98 11.17 1.67
C GLY A 103 -12.50 11.25 1.28
N TRP A 104 -12.08 10.72 0.12
CA TRP A 104 -10.67 10.77 -0.32
C TRP A 104 -10.13 12.21 -0.37
N SER A 105 -10.92 13.13 -0.93
CA SER A 105 -10.57 14.55 -1.02
C SER A 105 -10.50 15.29 0.33
N GLU A 106 -11.00 14.67 1.40
CA GLU A 106 -11.01 15.24 2.76
C GLU A 106 -9.84 14.74 3.62
N LEU A 107 -9.05 13.77 3.10
CA LEU A 107 -7.86 13.27 3.77
C LEU A 107 -6.77 14.35 3.82
N SER A 108 -5.96 14.32 4.89
CA SER A 108 -4.79 15.20 4.98
C SER A 108 -3.71 14.78 3.98
N ALA A 109 -2.81 15.71 3.65
CA ALA A 109 -1.67 15.43 2.78
C ALA A 109 -0.78 14.30 3.34
N GLU A 110 -0.59 14.25 4.66
CA GLU A 110 0.19 13.21 5.35
C GLU A 110 -0.44 11.82 5.18
N MET A 111 -1.77 11.71 5.25
CA MET A 111 -2.47 10.44 5.01
C MET A 111 -2.36 9.98 3.55
N ILE A 112 -2.39 10.92 2.62
CA ILE A 112 -2.17 10.62 1.19
C ILE A 112 -0.72 10.17 0.97
N GLU A 113 0.24 10.81 1.62
CA GLU A 113 1.66 10.41 1.59
C GLU A 113 1.84 8.99 2.14
N GLN A 114 1.17 8.61 3.23
CA GLN A 114 1.16 7.24 3.73
C GLN A 114 0.66 6.24 2.68
N VAL A 115 -0.41 6.57 1.94
CA VAL A 115 -0.88 5.71 0.82
C VAL A 115 0.20 5.59 -0.25
N CYS A 116 0.88 6.69 -0.59
CA CYS A 116 1.96 6.70 -1.57
C CYS A 116 3.14 5.80 -1.15
N GLU A 117 3.57 5.91 0.10
CA GLU A 117 4.66 5.10 0.68
C GLU A 117 4.30 3.62 0.70
N GLU A 118 3.11 3.27 1.21
CA GLU A 118 2.64 1.89 1.32
C GLU A 118 2.52 1.20 -0.05
N LEU A 119 2.09 1.96 -1.06
CA LEU A 119 1.94 1.49 -2.43
C LEU A 119 3.19 1.68 -3.30
N ASN A 120 4.25 2.32 -2.79
CA ASN A 120 5.45 2.71 -3.54
C ASN A 120 5.12 3.40 -4.87
N ILE A 121 4.38 4.51 -4.77
CA ILE A 121 3.98 5.37 -5.88
C ILE A 121 4.41 6.82 -5.59
N ILE A 122 4.68 7.62 -6.62
CA ILE A 122 5.15 9.01 -6.42
C ILE A 122 3.99 9.93 -6.03
N SER A 123 2.81 9.77 -6.63
CA SER A 123 1.66 10.63 -6.34
C SER A 123 0.32 9.92 -6.50
N THR A 124 -0.73 10.56 -5.99
CA THR A 124 -2.11 10.17 -6.24
C THR A 124 -2.89 11.34 -6.82
N ASP A 125 -3.79 11.08 -7.76
CA ASP A 125 -4.81 12.03 -8.19
C ASP A 125 -6.20 11.46 -7.86
N ALA A 126 -7.19 12.34 -7.68
CA ALA A 126 -8.58 11.89 -7.57
C ALA A 126 -9.09 11.46 -8.95
N LEU A 127 -9.78 10.33 -9.02
CA LEU A 127 -10.41 9.85 -10.25
C LEU A 127 -11.56 10.82 -10.60
N GLY A 128 -11.34 11.68 -11.58
CA GLY A 128 -12.31 12.68 -12.02
C GLY A 128 -13.49 12.07 -12.79
N SER A 129 -14.62 12.77 -12.88
CA SER A 129 -15.76 12.36 -13.72
C SER A 129 -15.43 12.33 -15.22
N ASP A 130 -14.44 13.12 -15.65
CA ASP A 130 -13.94 13.13 -17.04
C ASP A 130 -12.86 12.05 -17.30
N GLU A 131 -12.49 11.28 -16.27
CA GLU A 131 -11.48 10.23 -16.33
C GLU A 131 -12.08 8.83 -16.51
N ALA A 132 -13.29 8.75 -17.07
CA ALA A 132 -13.91 7.54 -17.64
C ALA A 132 -13.07 6.89 -18.79
N GLY A 133 -11.80 7.24 -18.91
CA GLY A 133 -10.86 6.85 -19.94
C GLY A 133 -9.77 5.88 -19.50
N PHE A 134 -9.82 5.30 -18.29
CA PHE A 134 -8.77 4.37 -17.81
C PHE A 134 -9.25 2.93 -17.62
N VAL A 135 -10.56 2.74 -17.64
CA VAL A 135 -11.22 1.45 -17.46
C VAL A 135 -12.36 1.37 -18.44
N ASP A 136 -12.41 0.28 -19.19
CA ASP A 136 -13.63 -0.05 -19.93
C ASP A 136 -14.58 -0.72 -18.93
N ILE A 137 -15.55 0.08 -18.46
CA ILE A 137 -16.59 -0.38 -17.54
C ILE A 137 -17.61 -1.13 -18.38
N SER A 138 -17.80 -2.41 -18.07
CA SER A 138 -18.88 -3.22 -18.61
C SER A 138 -19.77 -3.67 -17.46
N MET A 139 -21.08 -3.72 -17.70
CA MET A 139 -22.04 -4.10 -16.68
C MET A 139 -22.85 -5.29 -17.14
N LYS A 140 -22.95 -6.30 -16.29
CA LYS A 140 -23.78 -7.47 -16.50
C LYS A 140 -24.86 -7.54 -15.44
N ALA A 141 -26.03 -8.00 -15.82
CA ALA A 141 -27.10 -8.28 -14.88
C ALA A 141 -26.71 -9.39 -13.90
N ASN A 142 -26.96 -9.18 -12.61
CA ASN A 142 -27.02 -10.28 -11.64
C ASN A 142 -28.38 -10.98 -11.80
N PHE A 143 -28.44 -11.98 -12.67
CA PHE A 143 -29.67 -12.71 -12.98
C PHE A 143 -30.34 -13.33 -11.74
N ARG A 144 -29.58 -13.65 -10.68
CA ARG A 144 -30.13 -14.19 -9.44
C ARG A 144 -30.93 -13.13 -8.67
N ALA A 145 -30.35 -11.94 -8.50
CA ALA A 145 -30.98 -10.84 -7.80
C ALA A 145 -32.16 -10.26 -8.61
N LEU A 146 -31.94 -9.98 -9.90
CA LEU A 146 -32.99 -9.47 -10.79
C LEU A 146 -34.14 -10.47 -10.96
N GLY A 147 -33.83 -11.77 -11.01
CA GLY A 147 -34.83 -12.85 -11.10
C GLY A 147 -35.83 -12.84 -9.96
N ALA A 148 -35.40 -12.46 -8.75
CA ALA A 148 -36.26 -12.39 -7.57
C ALA A 148 -37.28 -11.23 -7.64
N ARG A 149 -36.93 -10.11 -8.27
CA ARG A 149 -37.82 -8.94 -8.44
C ARG A 149 -38.64 -8.99 -9.74
N PHE A 150 -37.98 -9.25 -10.87
CA PHE A 150 -38.58 -9.09 -12.20
C PHE A 150 -39.04 -10.40 -12.83
N GLY A 151 -38.69 -11.56 -12.28
CA GLY A 151 -39.19 -12.86 -12.72
C GLY A 151 -39.02 -13.08 -14.24
N LYS A 152 -40.14 -13.23 -14.97
CA LYS A 152 -40.13 -13.44 -16.44
C LYS A 152 -39.58 -12.25 -17.23
N GLN A 153 -39.58 -11.05 -16.64
CA GLN A 153 -39.12 -9.81 -17.27
C GLN A 153 -37.61 -9.57 -17.08
N THR A 154 -36.92 -10.41 -16.33
CA THR A 154 -35.46 -10.33 -16.09
C THR A 154 -34.63 -10.16 -17.36
N PRO A 155 -34.91 -10.86 -18.49
CA PRO A 155 -34.13 -10.66 -19.72
C PRO A 155 -34.25 -9.25 -20.30
N LEU A 156 -35.40 -8.58 -20.14
CA LEU A 156 -35.61 -7.21 -20.64
C LEU A 156 -34.73 -6.22 -19.87
N VAL A 157 -34.75 -6.32 -18.53
CA VAL A 157 -33.92 -5.48 -17.66
C VAL A 157 -32.43 -5.79 -17.85
N ALA A 158 -32.07 -7.07 -18.02
CA ALA A 158 -30.68 -7.48 -18.26
C ALA A 158 -30.11 -6.92 -19.58
N ASN A 159 -30.92 -6.92 -20.65
CA ASN A 159 -30.51 -6.33 -21.92
C ASN A 159 -30.39 -4.80 -21.83
N ALA A 160 -31.28 -4.15 -21.08
CA ALA A 160 -31.20 -2.71 -20.84
C ALA A 160 -29.92 -2.34 -20.07
N ILE A 161 -29.57 -3.09 -19.04
CA ILE A 161 -28.31 -2.92 -18.29
C ILE A 161 -27.10 -3.09 -19.22
N ALA A 162 -27.11 -4.09 -20.09
CA ALA A 162 -26.01 -4.37 -21.01
C ALA A 162 -25.85 -3.32 -22.13
N ALA A 163 -26.94 -2.64 -22.52
CA ALA A 163 -26.95 -1.65 -23.59
C ALA A 163 -26.76 -0.20 -23.11
N ALA A 164 -27.00 0.05 -21.82
CA ALA A 164 -26.86 1.37 -21.22
C ALA A 164 -25.39 1.76 -20.99
N ASP A 165 -25.16 3.05 -20.75
CA ASP A 165 -23.84 3.56 -20.38
C ASP A 165 -23.47 3.07 -18.97
N ALA A 166 -22.57 2.08 -18.95
CA ALA A 166 -22.13 1.45 -17.72
C ALA A 166 -21.42 2.42 -16.76
N ALA A 167 -20.73 3.44 -17.28
CA ALA A 167 -20.08 4.46 -16.46
C ALA A 167 -21.11 5.35 -15.77
N ALA A 168 -22.15 5.78 -16.50
CA ALA A 168 -23.24 6.58 -15.94
C ALA A 168 -24.05 5.83 -14.87
N ILE A 169 -24.32 4.54 -15.10
CA ILE A 169 -24.99 3.69 -14.11
C ILE A 169 -24.13 3.55 -12.85
N GLN A 170 -22.84 3.26 -13.02
CA GLN A 170 -21.93 3.10 -11.88
C GLN A 170 -21.81 4.39 -11.06
N ALA A 171 -21.69 5.54 -11.71
CA ALA A 171 -21.66 6.84 -11.04
C ALA A 171 -22.94 7.09 -10.22
N SER A 172 -24.10 6.75 -10.78
CA SER A 172 -25.39 6.88 -10.10
C SER A 172 -25.48 5.93 -8.89
N LEU A 173 -25.11 4.67 -9.06
CA LEU A 173 -25.08 3.69 -7.97
C LEU A 173 -24.14 4.11 -6.83
N ARG A 174 -22.97 4.70 -7.15
CA ARG A 174 -22.05 5.24 -6.12
C ARG A 174 -22.63 6.46 -5.40
N ALA A 175 -23.31 7.35 -6.11
CA ALA A 175 -23.82 8.59 -5.55
C ALA A 175 -25.09 8.41 -4.71
N THR A 176 -26.02 7.55 -5.15
CA THR A 176 -27.37 7.45 -4.56
C THR A 176 -27.77 6.03 -4.17
N GLY A 177 -26.97 5.02 -4.52
CA GLY A 177 -27.31 3.61 -4.31
C GLY A 177 -28.30 3.03 -5.33
N ILE A 178 -28.85 3.86 -6.22
CA ILE A 178 -29.88 3.49 -7.20
C ILE A 178 -29.55 4.10 -8.55
N ALA A 179 -29.69 3.32 -9.62
CA ALA A 179 -29.61 3.82 -10.99
C ALA A 179 -30.89 3.49 -11.77
N SER A 180 -31.23 4.33 -12.74
CA SER A 180 -32.38 4.11 -13.62
C SER A 180 -31.91 3.63 -14.99
N VAL A 181 -32.49 2.54 -15.47
CA VAL A 181 -32.27 2.00 -16.82
C VAL A 181 -33.60 1.90 -17.57
N ASP A 182 -33.63 2.29 -18.84
CA ASP A 182 -34.83 2.14 -19.66
C ASP A 182 -34.91 0.71 -20.21
N ALA A 183 -35.87 -0.07 -19.68
CA ALA A 183 -36.10 -1.47 -20.05
C ALA A 183 -37.14 -1.62 -21.17
N GLY A 184 -37.25 -0.64 -22.06
CA GLY A 184 -38.06 -0.71 -23.27
C GLY A 184 -39.55 -0.79 -22.95
N GLU A 185 -40.16 -1.97 -23.13
CA GLU A 185 -41.59 -2.19 -22.86
C GLU A 185 -42.00 -1.96 -21.40
N LEU A 186 -41.03 -2.01 -20.47
CA LEU A 186 -41.22 -1.73 -19.05
C LEU A 186 -41.02 -0.26 -18.68
N GLY A 187 -40.46 0.54 -19.59
CA GLY A 187 -40.02 1.90 -19.31
C GLY A 187 -38.86 1.97 -18.31
N PRO A 188 -38.68 3.10 -17.60
CA PRO A 188 -37.58 3.29 -16.67
C PRO A 188 -37.73 2.41 -15.43
N VAL A 189 -36.70 1.65 -15.13
CA VAL A 189 -36.62 0.71 -14.00
C VAL A 189 -35.45 1.07 -13.10
N GLU A 190 -35.70 1.11 -11.80
CA GLU A 190 -34.67 1.31 -10.78
C GLU A 190 -33.94 0.00 -10.45
N ILE A 191 -32.62 0.04 -10.57
CA ILE A 191 -31.68 -1.03 -10.24
C ILE A 191 -30.78 -0.62 -9.09
N THR A 192 -30.41 -1.60 -8.28
CA THR A 192 -29.54 -1.46 -7.11
C THR A 192 -28.17 -2.10 -7.36
N ALA A 193 -27.20 -1.83 -6.49
CA ALA A 193 -25.85 -2.38 -6.61
C ALA A 193 -25.83 -3.93 -6.60
N ASP A 194 -26.74 -4.57 -5.87
CA ASP A 194 -26.82 -6.04 -5.77
C ASP A 194 -27.35 -6.70 -7.06
N GLU A 195 -28.00 -5.93 -7.92
CA GLU A 195 -28.64 -6.39 -9.15
C GLU A 195 -27.74 -6.31 -10.38
N VAL A 196 -26.54 -5.75 -10.21
CA VAL A 196 -25.55 -5.60 -11.26
C VAL A 196 -24.21 -6.21 -10.85
N ILE A 197 -23.51 -6.74 -11.83
CA ILE A 197 -22.12 -7.18 -11.72
C ILE A 197 -21.34 -6.23 -12.60
N VAL A 198 -20.60 -5.33 -11.96
CA VAL A 198 -19.70 -4.41 -12.66
C VAL A 198 -18.39 -5.14 -12.94
N THR A 199 -17.98 -5.17 -14.20
CA THR A 199 -16.66 -5.67 -14.62
C THR A 199 -15.88 -4.49 -15.18
N GLU A 200 -14.83 -4.14 -14.46
CA GLU A 200 -13.89 -3.08 -14.81
C GLU A 200 -12.69 -3.73 -15.51
N THR A 201 -12.52 -3.47 -16.82
CA THR A 201 -11.32 -3.92 -17.54
C THR A 201 -10.34 -2.77 -17.64
N PRO A 202 -9.15 -2.84 -17.01
CA PRO A 202 -8.15 -1.80 -17.13
C PRO A 202 -7.76 -1.59 -18.59
N ARG A 203 -7.60 -0.33 -19.01
CA ARG A 203 -6.95 -0.04 -20.29
C ARG A 203 -5.46 -0.37 -20.23
N GLU A 204 -4.85 -0.54 -21.39
CA GLU A 204 -3.43 -0.86 -21.51
C GLU A 204 -2.57 0.13 -20.70
N GLY A 205 -1.65 -0.41 -19.91
CA GLY A 205 -0.79 0.38 -19.02
C GLY A 205 -1.39 0.73 -17.65
N TRP A 206 -2.60 0.28 -17.32
CA TRP A 206 -3.20 0.47 -15.99
C TRP A 206 -3.52 -0.86 -15.31
N ALA A 207 -3.45 -0.87 -13.97
CA ALA A 207 -4.02 -1.94 -13.15
C ALA A 207 -5.07 -1.37 -12.21
N VAL A 208 -6.26 -1.97 -12.18
CA VAL A 208 -7.38 -1.47 -11.38
C VAL A 208 -7.86 -2.52 -10.39
N ALA A 209 -8.19 -2.07 -9.19
CA ALA A 209 -8.93 -2.83 -8.20
C ALA A 209 -10.05 -1.97 -7.64
N SER A 210 -11.21 -2.61 -7.44
CA SER A 210 -12.43 -1.94 -7.01
C SER A 210 -13.19 -2.84 -6.04
N GLU A 211 -13.66 -2.27 -4.93
CA GLU A 211 -14.45 -2.98 -3.91
C GLU A 211 -15.39 -1.99 -3.22
N ALA A 212 -16.63 -2.41 -2.96
CA ALA A 212 -17.62 -1.64 -2.18
C ALA A 212 -17.82 -0.17 -2.61
N GLY A 213 -17.66 0.14 -3.90
CA GLY A 213 -17.83 1.50 -4.44
C GLY A 213 -16.56 2.36 -4.42
N GLU A 214 -15.46 1.84 -3.87
CA GLU A 214 -14.12 2.44 -3.92
C GLU A 214 -13.31 1.80 -5.05
N SER A 215 -12.43 2.58 -5.70
CA SER A 215 -11.53 2.07 -6.74
C SER A 215 -10.18 2.78 -6.74
N ILE A 216 -9.14 2.04 -7.14
CA ILE A 216 -7.80 2.59 -7.38
C ILE A 216 -7.26 2.05 -8.70
N ALA A 217 -6.66 2.94 -9.49
CA ALA A 217 -5.98 2.60 -10.73
C ALA A 217 -4.49 2.97 -10.64
N LEU A 218 -3.60 2.00 -10.83
CA LEU A 218 -2.15 2.18 -10.83
C LEU A 218 -1.64 2.37 -12.25
N ASP A 219 -0.82 3.40 -12.45
CA ASP A 219 -0.10 3.64 -13.71
C ASP A 219 1.10 2.70 -13.80
N LEU A 220 1.06 1.73 -14.71
CA LEU A 220 2.09 0.71 -14.90
C LEU A 220 3.18 1.15 -15.89
N VAL A 221 3.12 2.37 -16.44
CA VAL A 221 4.15 2.86 -17.35
C VAL A 221 5.44 3.12 -16.57
N ILE A 222 6.45 2.28 -16.82
CA ILE A 222 7.77 2.40 -16.18
C ILE A 222 8.68 3.23 -17.08
N THR A 223 8.98 4.45 -16.67
CA THR A 223 10.03 5.27 -17.31
C THR A 223 11.42 4.76 -16.93
N ASP A 224 12.44 5.21 -17.64
CA ASP A 224 13.83 4.84 -17.32
C ASP A 224 14.27 5.32 -15.93
N GLU A 225 13.76 6.46 -15.47
CA GLU A 225 13.99 6.97 -14.11
C GLU A 225 13.35 6.05 -13.07
N LEU A 226 12.09 5.65 -13.27
CA LEU A 226 11.40 4.72 -12.38
C LEU A 226 12.09 3.36 -12.35
N ARG A 227 12.52 2.87 -13.51
CA ARG A 227 13.27 1.61 -13.60
C ARG A 227 14.54 1.69 -12.75
N ARG A 228 15.37 2.73 -12.92
CA ARG A 228 16.60 2.92 -12.14
C ARG A 228 16.34 3.07 -10.65
N ALA A 229 15.28 3.77 -10.24
CA ALA A 229 14.88 3.83 -8.84
C ALA A 229 14.46 2.46 -8.28
N GLY A 230 13.79 1.63 -9.08
CA GLY A 230 13.51 0.23 -8.76
C GLY A 230 14.78 -0.61 -8.58
N LEU A 231 15.76 -0.41 -9.46
CA LEU A 231 17.08 -1.07 -9.36
C LEU A 231 17.82 -0.68 -8.09
N ALA A 232 17.80 0.60 -7.71
CA ALA A 232 18.40 1.07 -6.46
C ALA A 232 17.82 0.33 -5.24
N ARG A 233 16.50 0.09 -5.21
CA ARG A 233 15.85 -0.65 -4.13
C ARG A 233 16.17 -2.14 -4.13
N GLU A 234 16.35 -2.77 -5.29
CA GLU A 234 16.86 -4.13 -5.37
C GLU A 234 18.30 -4.24 -4.85
N VAL A 235 19.15 -3.23 -5.13
CA VAL A 235 20.50 -3.15 -4.56
C VAL A 235 20.45 -3.02 -3.04
N VAL A 236 19.63 -2.13 -2.49
CA VAL A 236 19.43 -2.02 -1.03
C VAL A 236 19.03 -3.37 -0.43
N ARG A 237 18.06 -4.07 -1.03
CA ARG A 237 17.65 -5.41 -0.59
C ARG A 237 18.82 -6.40 -0.60
N ALA A 238 19.57 -6.44 -1.69
CA ALA A 238 20.69 -7.35 -1.84
C ALA A 238 21.79 -7.09 -0.80
N ILE A 239 22.06 -5.82 -0.48
CA ILE A 239 22.99 -5.43 0.58
C ILE A 239 22.47 -5.88 1.95
N GLN A 240 21.20 -5.63 2.27
CA GLN A 240 20.65 -6.01 3.57
C GLN A 240 20.63 -7.53 3.76
N GLU A 241 20.33 -8.28 2.69
CA GLU A 241 20.44 -9.75 2.69
C GLU A 241 21.87 -10.21 2.93
N ALA A 242 22.86 -9.57 2.29
CA ALA A 242 24.27 -9.86 2.50
C ALA A 242 24.73 -9.53 3.93
N ARG A 243 24.31 -8.40 4.49
CA ARG A 243 24.58 -8.02 5.89
C ARG A 243 24.06 -9.09 6.86
N LYS A 244 22.82 -9.55 6.65
CA LYS A 244 22.22 -10.62 7.45
C LYS A 244 23.01 -11.93 7.33
N ASN A 245 23.39 -12.33 6.12
CA ASN A 245 24.15 -13.55 5.87
C ASN A 245 25.57 -13.49 6.45
N ALA A 246 26.16 -12.30 6.51
CA ALA A 246 27.46 -12.05 7.13
C ALA A 246 27.39 -11.88 8.66
N GLY A 247 26.18 -11.92 9.26
CA GLY A 247 25.98 -11.78 10.70
C GLY A 247 26.19 -10.36 11.22
N PHE A 248 25.94 -9.33 10.41
CA PHE A 248 26.05 -7.94 10.83
C PHE A 248 24.83 -7.54 11.67
N GLU A 249 25.05 -6.67 12.64
CA GLU A 249 23.99 -6.03 13.40
C GLU A 249 23.32 -4.93 12.58
N ILE A 250 22.07 -4.60 12.92
CA ILE A 250 21.29 -3.56 12.22
C ILE A 250 22.00 -2.20 12.26
N SER A 251 22.70 -1.90 13.36
CA SER A 251 23.44 -0.64 13.57
C SER A 251 24.82 -0.59 12.92
N ASP A 252 25.31 -1.70 12.36
CA ASP A 252 26.66 -1.75 11.80
C ASP A 252 26.82 -0.80 10.60
N ARG A 253 27.94 -0.09 10.59
CA ARG A 253 28.36 0.77 9.48
C ARG A 253 29.17 -0.05 8.50
N ILE A 254 28.94 0.17 7.22
CA ILE A 254 29.60 -0.59 6.16
C ILE A 254 30.29 0.32 5.14
N SER A 255 31.16 -0.27 4.35
CA SER A 255 31.64 0.29 3.09
C SER A 255 31.11 -0.56 1.94
N ILE A 256 30.78 0.08 0.81
CA ILE A 256 30.25 -0.57 -0.40
C ILE A 256 31.27 -0.46 -1.53
N TRP A 257 31.51 -1.58 -2.21
CA TRP A 257 32.25 -1.66 -3.46
C TRP A 257 31.34 -2.13 -4.57
N TRP A 258 31.40 -1.47 -5.73
CA TRP A 258 30.59 -1.87 -6.87
C TRP A 258 31.31 -1.70 -8.21
N THR A 259 31.00 -2.56 -9.16
CA THR A 259 31.41 -2.42 -10.57
C THR A 259 30.31 -2.97 -11.47
N SER A 260 30.01 -2.28 -12.56
CA SER A 260 29.14 -2.79 -13.62
C SER A 260 29.61 -2.31 -14.99
N VAL A 261 29.41 -3.14 -16.01
CA VAL A 261 29.57 -2.79 -17.43
C VAL A 261 28.28 -2.27 -18.05
N ASP A 262 27.15 -2.45 -17.37
CA ASP A 262 25.84 -1.94 -17.79
C ASP A 262 25.72 -0.43 -17.53
N ALA A 263 25.29 0.30 -18.55
CA ALA A 263 25.13 1.75 -18.49
C ALA A 263 24.02 2.16 -17.51
N ASP A 264 22.95 1.38 -17.41
CA ASP A 264 21.85 1.70 -16.49
C ASP A 264 22.24 1.51 -15.04
N ALA A 265 22.96 0.43 -14.72
CA ALA A 265 23.53 0.25 -13.39
C ALA A 265 24.50 1.40 -13.03
N GLN A 266 25.33 1.86 -13.96
CA GLN A 266 26.23 2.99 -13.73
C GLN A 266 25.46 4.29 -13.45
N LEU A 267 24.45 4.61 -14.26
CA LEU A 267 23.61 5.80 -14.05
C LEU A 267 22.81 5.71 -12.75
N MET A 268 22.27 4.53 -12.41
CA MET A 268 21.59 4.30 -11.13
C MET A 268 22.50 4.64 -9.95
N TRP A 269 23.76 4.17 -9.93
CA TRP A 269 24.70 4.52 -8.88
C TRP A 269 25.04 6.01 -8.85
N GLN A 270 25.16 6.66 -10.01
CA GLN A 270 25.39 8.11 -10.07
C GLN A 270 24.21 8.90 -9.48
N THR A 271 22.97 8.46 -9.70
CA THR A 271 21.76 9.16 -9.23
C THR A 271 21.38 8.82 -7.79
N HIS A 272 21.48 7.55 -7.39
CA HIS A 272 20.92 7.03 -6.13
C HIS A 272 21.97 6.60 -5.09
N SER A 273 23.27 6.79 -5.32
CA SER A 273 24.32 6.35 -4.37
C SER A 273 24.11 6.88 -2.94
N ALA A 274 23.72 8.15 -2.79
CA ALA A 274 23.49 8.74 -1.47
C ALA A 274 22.28 8.13 -0.75
N GLU A 275 21.19 7.88 -1.47
CA GLU A 275 19.98 7.22 -0.95
C GLU A 275 20.30 5.78 -0.52
N ILE A 276 20.96 5.01 -1.39
CA ILE A 276 21.39 3.65 -1.09
C ILE A 276 22.28 3.64 0.16
N ALA A 277 23.29 4.51 0.20
CA ALA A 277 24.23 4.59 1.32
C ALA A 277 23.53 4.94 2.64
N ALA A 278 22.59 5.87 2.61
CA ALA A 278 21.79 6.23 3.77
C ALA A 278 21.02 5.02 4.29
N GLU A 279 20.24 4.34 3.44
CA GLU A 279 19.40 3.18 3.79
C GLU A 279 20.18 2.01 4.40
N VAL A 280 21.40 1.76 3.91
CA VAL A 280 22.22 0.62 4.36
C VAL A 280 23.32 1.01 5.35
N LEU A 281 23.30 2.23 5.89
CA LEU A 281 24.31 2.72 6.84
C LEU A 281 25.75 2.70 6.28
N ALA A 282 25.90 2.88 4.98
CA ALA A 282 27.23 2.94 4.37
C ALA A 282 27.89 4.29 4.64
N THR A 283 29.15 4.25 5.08
CA THR A 283 29.97 5.45 5.24
C THR A 283 30.74 5.78 3.95
N GLU A 284 30.95 4.78 3.10
CA GLU A 284 31.68 4.93 1.85
C GLU A 284 31.07 4.06 0.74
N VAL A 285 31.09 4.59 -0.49
CA VAL A 285 30.69 3.89 -1.70
C VAL A 285 31.80 4.08 -2.74
N ARG A 286 32.40 2.99 -3.21
CA ARG A 286 33.55 3.00 -4.13
C ARG A 286 33.24 2.22 -5.40
N GLN A 287 33.45 2.85 -6.55
CA GLN A 287 33.40 2.17 -7.85
C GLN A 287 34.74 1.48 -8.13
N SER A 288 34.99 0.35 -7.46
CA SER A 288 36.17 -0.47 -7.68
C SER A 288 35.91 -1.90 -7.26
N VAL A 289 36.79 -2.82 -7.66
CA VAL A 289 36.79 -4.18 -7.11
C VAL A 289 37.37 -4.11 -5.69
N GLY A 290 36.72 -4.76 -4.73
CA GLY A 290 37.07 -4.78 -3.32
C GLY A 290 35.94 -5.35 -2.48
N GLY A 291 36.06 -5.28 -1.16
CA GLY A 291 35.08 -5.82 -0.22
C GLY A 291 35.32 -7.29 0.15
N GLU A 292 34.71 -7.73 1.24
CA GLU A 292 34.87 -9.10 1.76
C GLU A 292 33.70 -10.00 1.39
N PHE A 293 32.48 -9.46 1.44
CA PHE A 293 31.26 -10.21 1.19
C PHE A 293 30.67 -9.82 -0.15
N GLU A 294 30.89 -10.66 -1.16
CA GLU A 294 30.32 -10.47 -2.49
C GLU A 294 28.81 -10.68 -2.50
N VAL A 295 28.14 -9.83 -3.26
CA VAL A 295 26.71 -9.81 -3.50
C VAL A 295 26.50 -9.87 -5.00
N LEU A 296 25.83 -10.92 -5.44
CA LEU A 296 25.40 -11.06 -6.83
C LEU A 296 24.01 -10.47 -6.99
N VAL A 297 23.88 -9.53 -7.92
CA VAL A 297 22.58 -9.07 -8.42
C VAL A 297 22.48 -9.55 -9.87
N PRO A 298 21.98 -10.79 -10.11
CA PRO A 298 22.06 -11.44 -11.42
C PRO A 298 21.37 -10.67 -12.54
N GLU A 299 20.37 -9.87 -12.18
CA GLU A 299 19.55 -9.08 -13.08
C GLU A 299 20.30 -7.86 -13.68
N LEU A 300 21.50 -7.52 -13.18
CA LEU A 300 22.18 -6.24 -13.48
C LEU A 300 23.64 -6.34 -13.94
N GLU A 301 24.18 -7.54 -14.12
CA GLU A 301 25.64 -7.74 -14.33
C GLU A 301 26.50 -6.92 -13.34
N LEU A 302 25.93 -6.65 -12.15
CA LEU A 302 26.49 -5.80 -11.13
C LEU A 302 27.23 -6.68 -10.14
N ARG A 303 28.54 -6.43 -9.99
CA ARG A 303 29.31 -6.95 -8.87
C ARG A 303 29.25 -5.94 -7.75
N LEU A 304 28.83 -6.41 -6.59
CA LEU A 304 28.70 -5.62 -5.38
C LEU A 304 29.42 -6.37 -4.26
N ALA A 305 30.06 -5.66 -3.34
CA ALA A 305 30.59 -6.25 -2.13
C ALA A 305 30.50 -5.27 -0.97
N ILE A 306 30.48 -5.82 0.25
CA ILE A 306 30.43 -5.06 1.50
C ILE A 306 31.52 -5.51 2.47
N THR A 307 31.90 -4.59 3.36
CA THR A 307 32.81 -4.83 4.49
C THR A 307 32.29 -4.03 5.67
N ARG A 308 32.35 -4.64 6.87
CA ARG A 308 32.03 -3.97 8.12
C ARG A 308 33.17 -3.00 8.48
N ASN A 309 32.82 -1.78 8.86
CA ASN A 309 33.79 -0.81 9.37
C ASN A 309 34.12 -1.04 10.84
#